data_AF-A0A317ALY1-F1
#
_entry.id   AF-A0A317ALY1-F1
#
_cell.length_a   1.000
_cell.length_b   1.000
_cell.length_c   1.000
_cell.angle_alpha   90.00
_cell.angle_beta   90.00
_cell.angle_gamma   90.00
#
_symmetry.space_group_name_H-M   'P 1'
#
loop_
_entity.id
_entity.type
_entity.pdbx_description
1 polymer ?
#
loop_
_entity_poly.entity_id
_entity_poly.type
_entity_poly.pdbx_seq_one_letter_code
_entity_poly.pdbx_strand_id
1 'polypeptide(L)'
;MANGSVVNVNADTHPDLAQAMRGSGGQFGIVTQFKAKVHHMGDIWGGSCAYDATKDDELYAALHNFVGHGAEDPKAAIIFSDLVLAAGVKTKLIFYFYDNPKPPTSGPFTDFFKVLNVACVPRTQKYSELLKTNGEPVRLLNARSFFRTYTIPYIPSRPQMYKEIRDNMANLSGPFLTIPPLVRAIQFSVDFQPLPSIFGKVSATKGGNAMGLTSSDPDRIVLIYQGAWNLATDDELAYGIARKITAWLDEVVPQWLEEAGMPKDLYLPLFMNDAMWDQPVLQSYRDYEKFKALQKSVDPNGFFSTRSGGFKF
;
A
#
# COMPACT_ATOMS: atom_id res chain seq x y z
N MET A 1 -28.81 5.33 -3.40
CA MET A 1 -28.44 6.50 -2.56
C MET A 1 -29.09 6.38 -1.19
N ALA A 2 -28.81 7.30 -0.25
CA ALA A 2 -29.34 7.23 1.12
C ALA A 2 -30.88 7.34 1.17
N ASN A 3 -31.46 8.07 0.22
CA ASN A 3 -32.91 8.20 0.03
C ASN A 3 -33.56 7.04 -0.77
N GLY A 4 -32.84 5.95 -1.03
CA GLY A 4 -33.33 4.81 -1.79
C GLY A 4 -33.34 4.96 -3.32
N SER A 5 -32.97 6.12 -3.87
CA SER A 5 -32.92 6.29 -5.33
C SER A 5 -31.79 5.49 -5.97
N VAL A 6 -32.03 5.05 -7.21
CA VAL A 6 -31.02 4.48 -8.10
C VAL A 6 -30.54 5.59 -9.03
N VAL A 7 -29.26 5.93 -8.99
CA VAL A 7 -28.67 7.04 -9.75
C VAL A 7 -27.50 6.52 -10.57
N ASN A 8 -27.47 6.90 -11.84
CA ASN A 8 -26.31 6.68 -12.71
C ASN A 8 -25.31 7.83 -12.53
N VAL A 9 -24.20 7.55 -11.84
CA VAL A 9 -23.14 8.52 -11.57
C VAL A 9 -22.06 8.43 -12.64
N ASN A 10 -21.78 9.55 -13.31
CA ASN A 10 -20.66 9.67 -14.24
C ASN A 10 -20.11 11.10 -14.25
N ALA A 11 -18.99 11.32 -14.94
CA ALA A 11 -18.31 12.61 -14.98
C ALA A 11 -19.11 13.72 -15.69
N ASP A 12 -20.04 13.37 -16.57
CA ASP A 12 -20.82 14.33 -17.35
C ASP A 12 -22.05 14.85 -16.57
N THR A 13 -22.68 13.99 -15.77
CA THR A 13 -23.93 14.31 -15.05
C THR A 13 -23.75 14.55 -13.56
N HIS A 14 -22.74 13.95 -12.93
CA HIS A 14 -22.47 14.05 -11.50
C HIS A 14 -20.96 14.09 -11.22
N PRO A 15 -20.23 15.09 -11.75
CA PRO A 15 -18.76 15.12 -11.74
C PRO A 15 -18.16 14.97 -10.33
N ASP A 16 -18.66 15.71 -9.35
CA ASP A 16 -18.14 15.66 -7.98
C ASP A 16 -18.39 14.30 -7.32
N LEU A 17 -19.57 13.72 -7.53
CA LEU A 17 -19.90 12.40 -7.00
C LEU A 17 -19.09 11.30 -7.70
N ALA A 18 -18.87 11.41 -9.01
CA ALA A 18 -18.02 10.50 -9.77
C ALA A 18 -16.54 10.57 -9.33
N GLN A 19 -16.05 11.76 -8.97
CA GLN A 19 -14.73 11.93 -8.38
C GLN A 19 -14.66 11.31 -6.97
N ALA A 20 -15.63 11.62 -6.10
CA ALA A 20 -15.67 11.15 -4.72
C ALA A 20 -15.79 9.62 -4.62
N MET A 21 -16.65 9.01 -5.43
CA MET A 21 -16.85 7.55 -5.41
C MET A 21 -15.60 6.76 -5.84
N ARG A 22 -14.61 7.41 -6.46
CA ARG A 22 -13.29 6.81 -6.73
C ARG A 22 -12.37 6.99 -5.52
N GLY A 23 -12.61 6.22 -4.46
CA GLY A 23 -11.70 6.15 -3.31
C GLY A 23 -12.26 6.59 -1.96
N SER A 24 -13.56 6.90 -1.88
CA SER A 24 -14.23 7.20 -0.60
C SER A 24 -14.94 6.01 0.06
N GLY A 25 -14.68 4.79 -0.41
CA GLY A 25 -15.34 3.58 0.09
C GLY A 25 -16.87 3.67 -0.03
N GLY A 26 -17.58 3.21 1.00
CA GLY A 26 -19.05 3.12 1.03
C GLY A 26 -19.80 4.39 1.46
N GLN A 27 -19.16 5.57 1.47
CA GLN A 27 -19.75 6.77 2.09
C GLN A 27 -20.87 7.45 1.28
N PHE A 28 -20.98 7.17 -0.03
CA PHE A 28 -21.90 7.87 -0.94
C PHE A 28 -23.09 7.04 -1.42
N GLY A 29 -23.07 5.73 -1.19
CA GLY A 29 -24.06 4.83 -1.76
C GLY A 29 -23.60 3.38 -1.80
N ILE A 30 -24.55 2.51 -2.14
CA ILE A 30 -24.27 1.13 -2.53
C ILE A 30 -24.02 1.13 -4.04
N VAL A 31 -22.82 0.78 -4.47
CA VAL A 31 -22.53 0.60 -5.90
C VAL A 31 -23.00 -0.79 -6.33
N THR A 32 -23.98 -0.83 -7.22
CA THR A 32 -24.55 -2.07 -7.77
C THR A 32 -24.00 -2.42 -9.15
N GLN A 33 -23.45 -1.45 -9.88
CA GLN A 33 -22.87 -1.64 -11.20
C GLN A 33 -21.69 -0.69 -11.42
N PHE A 34 -20.60 -1.23 -11.98
CA PHE A 34 -19.49 -0.43 -12.49
C PHE A 34 -19.44 -0.56 -14.03
N LYS A 35 -19.24 0.57 -14.71
CA LYS A 35 -18.83 0.58 -16.12
C LYS A 35 -17.36 0.98 -16.20
N ALA A 36 -16.49 0.01 -16.42
CA ALA A 36 -15.05 0.23 -16.51
C ALA A 36 -14.60 0.34 -17.97
N LYS A 37 -13.64 1.23 -18.24
CA LYS A 37 -12.89 1.21 -19.49
C LYS A 37 -11.81 0.15 -19.36
N VAL A 38 -11.84 -0.83 -20.25
CA VAL A 38 -10.85 -1.91 -20.29
C VAL A 38 -9.78 -1.63 -21.34
N HIS A 39 -8.61 -2.23 -21.13
CA HIS A 39 -7.49 -2.19 -22.05
C HIS A 39 -7.09 -3.63 -22.38
N HIS A 40 -6.69 -3.88 -23.61
CA HIS A 40 -6.15 -5.19 -23.97
C HIS A 40 -4.85 -5.44 -23.21
N MET A 41 -4.76 -6.57 -22.52
CA MET A 41 -3.58 -6.99 -21.77
C MET A 41 -3.13 -8.35 -22.30
N GLY A 42 -1.89 -8.40 -22.77
CA GLY A 42 -1.27 -9.63 -23.26
C GLY A 42 -0.83 -10.54 -22.12
N ASP A 43 0.10 -11.45 -22.44
CA ASP A 43 0.85 -12.13 -21.38
C ASP A 43 1.80 -11.13 -20.72
N ILE A 44 1.94 -11.26 -19.41
CA ILE A 44 2.83 -10.48 -18.57
C ILE A 44 3.98 -11.36 -18.11
N TRP A 45 5.03 -10.75 -17.58
CA TRP A 45 6.07 -11.45 -16.84
C TRP A 45 5.97 -11.06 -15.38
N GLY A 46 5.96 -12.04 -14.49
CA GLY A 46 5.84 -11.76 -13.06
C GLY A 46 5.83 -13.01 -12.21
N GLY A 47 5.83 -12.81 -10.91
CA GLY A 47 5.93 -13.85 -9.89
C GLY A 47 6.61 -13.28 -8.66
N SER A 48 7.22 -14.11 -7.84
CA SER A 48 7.95 -13.65 -6.66
C SER A 48 9.32 -14.29 -6.53
N CYS A 49 10.22 -13.58 -5.86
CA CYS A 49 11.53 -14.08 -5.48
C CYS A 49 11.79 -13.82 -4.00
N ALA A 50 12.24 -14.86 -3.31
CA ALA A 50 12.66 -14.82 -1.92
C ALA A 50 14.18 -14.61 -1.85
N TYR A 51 14.60 -13.70 -0.99
CA TYR A 51 15.99 -13.37 -0.75
C TYR A 51 16.33 -13.58 0.71
N ASP A 52 17.61 -13.85 0.95
CA ASP A 52 18.13 -13.97 2.30
C ASP A 52 18.13 -12.59 3.00
N ALA A 53 17.91 -12.58 4.31
CA ALA A 53 17.88 -11.35 5.09
C ALA A 53 19.22 -10.59 5.09
N THR A 54 20.34 -11.28 4.82
CA THR A 54 21.69 -10.70 4.70
C THR A 54 21.90 -9.86 3.43
N LYS A 55 20.93 -9.84 2.52
CA LYS A 55 20.97 -9.07 1.26
C LYS A 55 20.36 -7.68 1.37
N ASP A 56 20.25 -7.15 2.59
CA ASP A 56 19.56 -5.90 2.87
C ASP A 56 20.15 -4.69 2.16
N ASP A 57 21.46 -4.47 2.24
CA ASP A 57 22.10 -3.30 1.64
C ASP A 57 21.93 -3.27 0.11
N GLU A 58 22.16 -4.41 -0.55
CA GLU A 58 22.01 -4.58 -2.01
C GLU A 58 20.56 -4.36 -2.46
N LEU A 59 19.60 -4.93 -1.72
CA LEU A 59 18.19 -4.85 -2.06
C LEU A 59 17.58 -3.48 -1.76
N TYR A 60 17.95 -2.82 -0.66
CA TYR A 60 17.48 -1.46 -0.38
C TYR A 60 18.11 -0.44 -1.32
N ALA A 61 19.35 -0.64 -1.77
CA ALA A 61 19.93 0.18 -2.84
C ALA A 61 19.13 0.03 -4.15
N ALA A 62 18.78 -1.21 -4.53
CA ALA A 62 17.92 -1.47 -5.69
C ALA A 62 16.51 -0.87 -5.53
N LEU A 63 15.91 -0.98 -4.33
CA LEU A 63 14.63 -0.35 -4.00
C LEU A 63 14.71 1.18 -4.13
N HIS A 64 15.75 1.80 -3.58
CA HIS A 64 15.94 3.24 -3.65
C HIS A 64 16.06 3.73 -5.09
N ASN A 65 16.86 3.04 -5.90
CA ASN A 65 16.98 3.33 -7.33
C ASN A 65 15.65 3.15 -8.07
N PHE A 66 14.92 2.07 -7.77
CA PHE A 66 13.63 1.80 -8.40
C PHE A 66 12.54 2.80 -8.00
N VAL A 67 12.50 3.28 -6.76
CA VAL A 67 11.54 4.32 -6.35
C VAL A 67 11.81 5.62 -7.11
N GLY A 68 13.07 6.04 -7.26
CA GLY A 68 13.43 7.29 -7.92
C GLY A 68 13.40 7.25 -9.46
N HIS A 69 13.64 6.08 -10.06
CA HIS A 69 13.84 5.96 -11.51
C HIS A 69 12.99 4.88 -12.18
N GLY A 70 12.27 4.05 -11.42
CA GLY A 70 11.48 2.95 -11.97
C GLY A 70 10.35 3.42 -12.89
N ALA A 71 9.84 4.63 -12.68
CA ALA A 71 8.80 5.23 -13.52
C ALA A 71 9.24 5.55 -14.95
N GLU A 72 10.56 5.54 -15.23
CA GLU A 72 11.12 5.64 -16.59
C GLU A 72 10.70 4.41 -17.44
N ASP A 73 10.43 3.26 -16.80
CA ASP A 73 9.74 2.13 -17.41
C ASP A 73 8.36 1.91 -16.74
N PRO A 74 7.28 2.51 -17.29
CA PRO A 74 5.95 2.48 -16.68
C PRO A 74 5.29 1.09 -16.70
N LYS A 75 5.95 0.07 -17.25
CA LYS A 75 5.46 -1.31 -17.29
C LYS A 75 5.88 -2.12 -16.06
N ALA A 76 6.85 -1.64 -15.29
CA ALA A 76 7.40 -2.34 -14.14
C ALA A 76 6.69 -1.93 -12.84
N ALA A 77 6.40 -2.91 -11.99
CA ALA A 77 5.93 -2.69 -10.63
C ALA A 77 6.48 -3.78 -9.70
N ILE A 78 6.68 -3.40 -8.43
CA ILE A 78 7.07 -4.33 -7.36
C ILE A 78 6.26 -4.11 -6.10
N ILE A 79 6.19 -5.15 -5.28
CA ILE A 79 5.98 -5.03 -3.83
C ILE A 79 7.21 -5.65 -3.18
N PHE A 80 7.94 -4.86 -2.39
CA PHE A 80 9.09 -5.35 -1.63
C PHE A 80 8.64 -5.56 -0.20
N SER A 81 8.66 -6.81 0.26
CA SER A 81 8.28 -7.20 1.62
C SER A 81 9.49 -7.61 2.45
N ASP A 82 9.71 -6.94 3.56
CA ASP A 82 10.56 -7.44 4.65
C ASP A 82 9.69 -8.27 5.59
N LEU A 83 9.98 -9.56 5.72
CA LEU A 83 9.22 -10.48 6.56
C LEU A 83 10.00 -10.88 7.81
N VAL A 84 9.28 -10.92 8.93
CA VAL A 84 9.68 -11.60 10.16
C VAL A 84 8.67 -12.71 10.43
N LEU A 85 9.11 -13.94 10.27
CA LEU A 85 8.32 -15.16 10.45
C LEU A 85 8.49 -15.71 11.88
N ALA A 86 7.79 -16.80 12.17
CA ALA A 86 7.89 -17.52 13.43
C ALA A 86 9.35 -17.82 13.82
N ALA A 87 9.61 -17.85 15.13
CA ALA A 87 10.96 -17.98 15.71
C ALA A 87 11.95 -16.87 15.29
N GLY A 88 11.47 -15.76 14.74
CA GLY A 88 12.30 -14.61 14.37
C GLY A 88 13.05 -14.80 13.05
N VAL A 89 12.69 -15.80 12.25
CA VAL A 89 13.28 -16.00 10.91
C VAL A 89 12.97 -14.80 10.03
N LYS A 90 14.02 -14.16 9.51
CA LYS A 90 13.89 -13.00 8.63
C LYS A 90 14.11 -13.42 7.18
N THR A 91 13.31 -12.88 6.28
CA THR A 91 13.48 -13.06 4.83
C THR A 91 12.93 -11.84 4.10
N LYS A 92 13.22 -11.74 2.80
CA LYS A 92 12.72 -10.69 1.93
C LYS A 92 11.98 -11.34 0.78
N LEU A 93 10.81 -10.84 0.45
CA LEU A 93 10.03 -11.31 -0.68
C LEU A 93 9.76 -10.14 -1.60
N ILE A 94 10.09 -10.26 -2.88
CA ILE A 94 9.73 -9.26 -3.87
C ILE A 94 8.76 -9.88 -4.84
N PHE A 95 7.57 -9.29 -4.94
CA PHE A 95 6.61 -9.58 -6.00
C PHE A 95 6.93 -8.71 -7.21
N TYR A 96 7.14 -9.33 -8.36
CA TYR A 96 7.43 -8.65 -9.62
C TYR A 96 6.23 -8.68 -10.55
N PHE A 97 6.02 -7.54 -11.21
CA PHE A 97 5.12 -7.41 -12.33
C PHE A 97 5.78 -6.62 -13.46
N TYR A 98 5.66 -7.13 -14.68
CA TYR A 98 6.06 -6.45 -15.90
C TYR A 98 4.98 -6.62 -16.97
N ASP A 99 4.43 -5.50 -17.47
CA ASP A 99 3.40 -5.49 -18.53
C ASP A 99 4.00 -5.78 -19.92
N ASN A 100 4.63 -6.95 -20.06
CA ASN A 100 5.02 -7.63 -21.29
C ASN A 100 5.48 -9.07 -20.98
N PRO A 101 5.50 -9.97 -21.98
CA PRO A 101 5.92 -11.36 -21.78
C PRO A 101 7.38 -11.53 -21.35
N LYS A 102 8.24 -10.54 -21.60
CA LYS A 102 9.68 -10.57 -21.27
C LYS A 102 10.03 -9.34 -20.44
N PRO A 103 10.77 -9.49 -19.31
CA PRO A 103 11.22 -8.35 -18.51
C PRO A 103 12.29 -7.54 -19.26
N PRO A 104 12.56 -6.30 -18.81
CA PRO A 104 13.63 -5.49 -19.38
C PRO A 104 15.00 -6.09 -19.04
N THR A 105 16.02 -5.76 -19.83
CA THR A 105 17.41 -6.18 -19.61
C THR A 105 18.30 -5.06 -19.06
N SER A 106 17.72 -3.87 -18.84
CA SER A 106 18.39 -2.69 -18.30
C SER A 106 17.43 -1.86 -17.45
N GLY A 107 17.98 -0.90 -16.71
CA GLY A 107 17.22 0.01 -15.86
C GLY A 107 16.97 -0.53 -14.45
N PRO A 108 16.36 0.28 -13.56
CA PRO A 108 16.30 0.02 -12.13
C PRO A 108 15.63 -1.31 -11.76
N PHE A 109 14.65 -1.75 -12.54
CA PHE A 109 13.96 -3.03 -12.30
C PHE A 109 14.90 -4.24 -12.37
N THR A 110 15.97 -4.15 -13.18
CA THR A 110 16.93 -5.24 -13.35
C THR A 110 17.96 -5.31 -12.23
N ASP A 111 18.07 -4.29 -11.38
CA ASP A 111 19.02 -4.29 -10.28
C ASP A 111 18.70 -5.39 -9.27
N PHE A 112 17.42 -5.68 -9.04
CA PHE A 112 17.02 -6.78 -8.17
C PHE A 112 17.46 -8.15 -8.69
N PHE A 113 17.52 -8.35 -10.02
CA PHE A 113 17.91 -9.64 -10.62
C PHE A 113 19.40 -9.95 -10.46
N LYS A 114 20.21 -8.93 -10.13
CA LYS A 114 21.64 -9.06 -9.87
C LYS A 114 21.92 -9.59 -8.46
N VAL A 115 20.94 -9.51 -7.56
CA VAL A 115 21.07 -9.98 -6.18
C VAL A 115 20.82 -11.48 -6.11
N LEU A 116 21.70 -12.20 -5.41
CA LEU A 116 21.54 -13.64 -5.17
C LEU A 116 20.24 -13.91 -4.39
N ASN A 117 19.37 -14.75 -4.96
CA ASN A 117 18.10 -15.15 -4.36
C ASN A 117 18.15 -16.59 -3.82
N VAL A 118 17.26 -16.90 -2.89
CA VAL A 118 17.05 -18.25 -2.35
C VAL A 118 16.14 -19.06 -3.25
N ALA A 119 15.07 -18.43 -3.75
CA ALA A 119 14.14 -19.01 -4.69
C ALA A 119 13.50 -17.90 -5.53
N CYS A 120 13.30 -18.14 -6.82
CA CYS A 120 12.74 -17.14 -7.72
C CYS A 120 11.95 -17.84 -8.82
N VAL A 121 10.66 -17.54 -8.91
CA VAL A 121 9.73 -18.21 -9.84
C VAL A 121 8.94 -17.26 -10.77
N PRO A 122 9.49 -16.13 -11.24
CA PRO A 122 8.79 -15.31 -12.20
C PRO A 122 8.75 -15.99 -13.57
N ARG A 123 7.62 -15.87 -14.25
CA ARG A 123 7.39 -16.48 -15.56
C ARG A 123 6.46 -15.62 -16.41
N THR A 124 6.50 -15.86 -17.71
CA THR A 124 5.46 -15.38 -18.63
C THR A 124 4.15 -16.08 -18.30
N GLN A 125 3.08 -15.34 -18.06
CA GLN A 125 1.76 -15.88 -17.72
C GLN A 125 0.65 -14.85 -17.97
N LYS A 126 -0.61 -15.29 -17.90
CA LYS A 126 -1.75 -14.38 -17.85
C LYS A 126 -1.74 -13.61 -16.53
N TYR A 127 -2.14 -12.34 -16.57
CA TYR A 127 -2.25 -11.53 -15.36
C TYR A 127 -3.19 -12.15 -14.31
N SER A 128 -4.29 -12.79 -14.74
CA SER A 128 -5.20 -13.50 -13.85
C SER A 128 -4.54 -14.65 -13.09
N GLU A 129 -3.60 -15.36 -13.72
CA GLU A 129 -2.89 -16.47 -13.07
C GLU A 129 -1.87 -15.95 -12.05
N LEU A 130 -1.22 -14.80 -12.32
CA LEU A 130 -0.36 -14.14 -11.35
C LEU A 130 -1.16 -13.73 -10.10
N LEU A 131 -2.31 -13.07 -10.28
CA LEU A 131 -3.17 -12.66 -9.17
C LEU A 131 -3.65 -13.85 -8.34
N LYS A 132 -4.10 -14.92 -9.00
CA LYS A 132 -4.50 -16.16 -8.35
C LYS A 132 -3.34 -16.75 -7.53
N THR A 133 -2.16 -16.88 -8.13
CA THR A 133 -0.97 -17.46 -7.48
C THR A 133 -0.54 -16.64 -6.27
N ASN A 134 -0.54 -15.31 -6.37
CA ASN A 134 -0.17 -14.43 -5.25
C ASN A 134 -1.19 -14.48 -4.10
N GLY A 135 -2.47 -14.73 -4.37
CA GLY A 135 -3.52 -14.79 -3.36
C GLY A 135 -3.62 -16.12 -2.60
N GLU A 136 -3.18 -17.24 -3.20
CA GLU A 136 -3.32 -18.57 -2.61
C GLU A 136 -2.65 -18.74 -1.23
N PRO A 137 -1.39 -18.30 -1.00
CA PRO A 137 -0.77 -18.41 0.32
C PRO A 137 -1.58 -17.69 1.41
N VAL A 138 -2.14 -16.53 1.09
CA VAL A 138 -2.94 -15.74 2.04
C VAL A 138 -4.26 -16.44 2.36
N ARG A 139 -4.89 -17.08 1.37
CA ARG A 139 -6.12 -17.88 1.55
C ARG A 139 -5.93 -19.03 2.55
N LEU A 140 -4.73 -19.61 2.61
CA LEU A 140 -4.41 -20.75 3.46
C LEU A 140 -4.03 -20.38 4.90
N LEU A 141 -3.71 -19.11 5.18
CA LEU A 141 -3.23 -18.68 6.50
C LEU A 141 -4.27 -18.87 7.61
N ASN A 142 -5.58 -18.82 7.31
CA ASN A 142 -6.70 -18.90 8.27
C ASN A 142 -6.38 -18.21 9.62
N ALA A 143 -5.86 -16.99 9.53
CA ALA A 143 -5.30 -16.25 10.64
C ALA A 143 -6.09 -14.98 10.91
N ARG A 144 -6.04 -14.54 12.16
CA ARG A 144 -6.36 -13.15 12.53
C ARG A 144 -5.27 -12.27 11.91
N SER A 145 -5.63 -11.10 11.41
CA SER A 145 -4.65 -10.20 10.79
C SER A 145 -5.03 -8.74 10.93
N PHE A 146 -4.02 -7.88 10.79
CA PHE A 146 -4.21 -6.46 10.52
C PHE A 146 -3.41 -6.08 9.27
N PHE A 147 -3.92 -5.06 8.58
CA PHE A 147 -3.13 -4.19 7.74
C PHE A 147 -3.15 -2.80 8.39
N ARG A 148 -2.02 -2.10 8.33
CA ARG A 148 -1.93 -0.70 8.75
C ARG A 148 -0.98 0.02 7.81
N THR A 149 -1.43 1.14 7.24
CA THR A 149 -0.68 1.84 6.20
C THR A 149 0.05 3.06 6.74
N TYR A 150 1.08 3.49 6.02
CA TYR A 150 1.65 4.83 6.10
C TYR A 150 2.13 5.21 4.70
N THR A 151 2.21 6.50 4.39
CA THR A 151 2.83 6.95 3.14
C THR A 151 4.08 7.74 3.47
N ILE A 152 5.23 7.27 3.00
CA ILE A 152 6.52 7.93 3.21
C ILE A 152 6.99 8.63 1.92
N PRO A 153 7.73 9.74 2.04
CA PRO A 153 8.34 10.39 0.89
C PRO A 153 9.42 9.50 0.26
N TYR A 154 9.66 9.67 -1.04
CA TYR A 154 10.98 9.37 -1.59
C TYR A 154 11.95 10.50 -1.21
N ILE A 155 13.01 10.17 -0.48
CA ILE A 155 14.04 11.13 -0.07
C ILE A 155 15.37 10.72 -0.72
N PRO A 156 15.81 11.35 -1.83
CA PRO A 156 16.99 10.91 -2.58
C PRO A 156 18.26 10.75 -1.74
N SER A 157 18.46 11.64 -0.75
CA SER A 157 19.62 11.66 0.14
C SER A 157 19.54 10.68 1.31
N ARG A 158 18.44 9.92 1.48
CA ARG A 158 18.19 9.09 2.67
C ARG A 158 17.83 7.63 2.39
N PRO A 159 18.66 6.85 1.66
CA PRO A 159 18.39 5.43 1.43
C PRO A 159 18.31 4.58 2.70
N GLN A 160 18.91 5.02 3.81
CA GLN A 160 18.90 4.29 5.09
C GLN A 160 17.50 4.19 5.73
N MET A 161 16.52 5.00 5.31
CA MET A 161 15.17 4.99 5.89
C MET A 161 14.49 3.61 5.81
N TYR A 162 14.74 2.84 4.74
CA TYR A 162 14.16 1.50 4.59
C TYR A 162 14.65 0.54 5.69
N LYS A 163 15.94 0.62 6.01
CA LYS A 163 16.56 -0.19 7.08
C LYS A 163 16.05 0.23 8.45
N GLU A 164 15.96 1.53 8.72
CA GLU A 164 15.40 2.09 9.97
C GLU A 164 13.96 1.60 10.18
N ILE A 165 13.13 1.63 9.13
CA ILE A 165 11.75 1.13 9.15
C ILE A 165 11.70 -0.36 9.47
N ARG A 166 12.52 -1.18 8.81
CA ARG A 166 12.59 -2.62 9.06
C ARG A 166 13.05 -2.92 10.49
N ASP A 167 14.05 -2.22 10.97
CA ASP A 167 14.61 -2.43 12.30
C ASP A 167 13.62 -2.04 13.40
N ASN A 168 12.87 -0.95 13.20
CA ASN A 168 11.78 -0.57 14.10
C ASN A 168 10.67 -1.64 14.14
N MET A 169 10.25 -2.16 12.98
CA MET A 169 9.26 -3.25 12.92
C MET A 169 9.77 -4.50 13.67
N ALA A 170 10.99 -4.94 13.40
CA ALA A 170 11.58 -6.10 14.05
C ALA A 170 11.73 -5.92 15.57
N ASN A 171 12.06 -4.71 16.03
CA ASN A 171 12.16 -4.39 17.45
C ASN A 171 10.79 -4.43 18.14
N LEU A 172 9.77 -3.81 17.53
CA LEU A 172 8.41 -3.76 18.09
C LEU A 172 7.70 -5.12 18.06
N SER A 173 7.94 -5.94 17.03
CA SER A 173 7.39 -7.29 16.92
C SER A 173 8.17 -8.33 17.73
N GLY A 174 9.43 -8.07 18.08
CA GLY A 174 10.32 -9.00 18.78
C GLY A 174 9.71 -9.62 20.05
N PRO A 175 9.17 -8.82 21.00
CA PRO A 175 8.52 -9.34 22.20
C PRO A 175 7.32 -10.25 21.89
N PHE A 176 6.57 -9.94 20.83
CA PHE A 176 5.43 -10.75 20.41
C PHE A 176 5.84 -12.17 19.99
N LEU A 177 7.04 -12.30 19.41
CA LEU A 177 7.60 -13.54 18.87
C LEU A 177 8.31 -14.40 19.92
N THR A 178 8.64 -13.86 21.09
CA THR A 178 9.51 -14.52 22.10
C THR A 178 8.84 -14.80 23.44
N ILE A 179 7.60 -14.36 23.68
CA ILE A 179 6.86 -14.62 24.92
C ILE A 179 6.39 -16.10 25.01
N PRO A 180 6.86 -16.90 25.99
CA PRO A 180 6.35 -18.24 26.28
C PRO A 180 4.88 -18.20 26.74
N PRO A 181 4.08 -19.29 26.65
CA PRO A 181 4.50 -20.69 26.47
C PRO A 181 4.38 -21.24 25.04
N LEU A 182 4.07 -20.41 24.04
CA LEU A 182 3.77 -20.87 22.68
C LEU A 182 4.65 -20.16 21.65
N VAL A 183 5.39 -20.93 20.85
CA VAL A 183 5.84 -20.46 19.54
C VAL A 183 4.58 -20.29 18.70
N ARG A 184 3.99 -19.11 18.76
CA ARG A 184 2.83 -18.74 17.95
C ARG A 184 3.28 -18.73 16.47
N ALA A 185 2.55 -19.43 15.60
CA ALA A 185 2.76 -19.35 14.15
C ALA A 185 2.32 -17.96 13.69
N ILE A 186 3.30 -17.07 13.46
CA ILE A 186 3.10 -15.63 13.27
C ILE A 186 3.95 -15.17 12.10
N GLN A 187 3.45 -14.18 11.38
CA GLN A 187 4.27 -13.35 10.52
C GLN A 187 3.96 -11.87 10.74
N PHE A 188 5.00 -11.05 10.66
CA PHE A 188 4.89 -9.62 10.43
C PHE A 188 5.62 -9.27 9.15
N SER A 189 5.12 -8.27 8.44
CA SER A 189 5.86 -7.66 7.33
C SER A 189 5.78 -6.15 7.35
N VAL A 190 6.77 -5.55 6.74
CA VAL A 190 6.64 -4.22 6.15
C VAL A 190 6.82 -4.33 4.65
N ASP A 191 5.82 -3.85 3.91
CA ASP A 191 5.76 -3.93 2.46
C ASP A 191 5.92 -2.53 1.87
N PHE A 192 6.99 -2.32 1.13
CA PHE A 192 7.26 -1.09 0.39
C PHE A 192 6.63 -1.20 -1.00
N GLN A 193 5.67 -0.32 -1.28
CA GLN A 193 5.00 -0.21 -2.58
C GLN A 193 5.36 1.15 -3.21
N PRO A 194 6.34 1.19 -4.12
CA PRO A 194 6.67 2.41 -4.85
C PRO A 194 5.43 2.97 -5.56
N LEU A 195 5.11 4.23 -5.29
CA LEU A 195 3.98 4.95 -5.87
C LEU A 195 4.51 6.20 -6.59
N PRO A 196 4.97 6.06 -7.85
CA PRO A 196 5.54 7.17 -8.59
C PRO A 196 4.51 8.24 -8.95
N SER A 197 4.98 9.47 -9.10
CA SER A 197 4.23 10.69 -9.47
C SER A 197 3.38 10.54 -10.75
N ILE A 198 3.75 9.62 -11.65
CA ILE A 198 2.97 9.31 -12.86
C ILE A 198 1.54 8.87 -12.53
N PHE A 199 1.29 8.21 -11.39
CA PHE A 199 -0.07 7.85 -10.96
C PHE A 199 -0.94 9.09 -10.75
N GLY A 200 -0.41 10.11 -10.07
CA GLY A 200 -1.11 11.39 -9.85
C GLY A 200 -1.36 12.13 -11.16
N LYS A 201 -0.35 12.18 -12.05
CA LYS A 201 -0.47 12.76 -13.39
C LYS A 201 -1.59 12.10 -14.20
N VAL A 202 -1.61 10.76 -14.27
CA VAL A 202 -2.64 10.04 -15.02
C VAL A 202 -4.00 10.21 -14.36
N SER A 203 -4.11 10.08 -13.04
CA SER A 203 -5.36 10.25 -12.30
C SER A 203 -6.02 11.59 -12.59
N ALA A 204 -5.26 12.69 -12.51
CA ALA A 204 -5.75 14.04 -12.80
C ALA A 204 -6.34 14.16 -14.23
N THR A 205 -5.67 13.60 -15.25
CA THR A 205 -6.17 13.62 -16.64
C THR A 205 -7.46 12.79 -16.84
N LYS A 206 -7.81 11.93 -15.89
CA LYS A 206 -9.03 11.10 -15.90
C LYS A 206 -10.12 11.65 -14.97
N GLY A 207 -10.01 12.92 -14.56
CA GLY A 207 -10.97 13.58 -13.68
C GLY A 207 -10.75 13.31 -12.20
N GLY A 208 -9.57 12.85 -11.80
CA GLY A 208 -9.16 12.71 -10.40
C GLY A 208 -9.87 11.59 -9.63
N ASN A 209 -9.59 11.53 -8.34
CA ASN A 209 -10.16 10.56 -7.41
C ASN A 209 -10.23 11.21 -6.01
N ALA A 210 -10.79 10.51 -5.02
CA ALA A 210 -10.94 11.05 -3.67
C ALA A 210 -9.61 11.30 -2.95
N MET A 211 -8.59 10.47 -3.23
CA MET A 211 -7.24 10.64 -2.68
C MET A 211 -6.54 11.90 -3.22
N GLY A 212 -6.92 12.42 -4.40
CA GLY A 212 -6.51 13.75 -4.84
C GLY A 212 -5.04 13.90 -5.25
N LEU A 213 -4.37 12.82 -5.67
CA LEU A 213 -3.01 12.91 -6.23
C LEU A 213 -3.02 13.66 -7.58
N THR A 214 -2.03 14.53 -7.78
CA THR A 214 -1.85 15.37 -8.97
C THR A 214 -0.45 15.22 -9.59
N SER A 215 -0.19 15.91 -10.70
CA SER A 215 1.14 15.90 -11.35
C SER A 215 2.22 16.68 -10.59
N SER A 216 1.85 17.48 -9.58
CA SER A 216 2.78 18.22 -8.72
C SER A 216 3.30 17.39 -7.55
N ASP A 217 2.73 16.21 -7.34
CA ASP A 217 3.00 15.35 -6.21
C ASP A 217 4.23 14.47 -6.53
N PRO A 218 5.27 14.48 -5.68
CA PRO A 218 6.49 13.71 -5.95
C PRO A 218 6.27 12.22 -5.72
N ASP A 219 7.27 11.44 -6.14
CA ASP A 219 7.33 10.01 -5.86
C ASP A 219 7.29 9.74 -4.35
N ARG A 220 6.61 8.66 -3.98
CA ARG A 220 6.39 8.24 -2.60
C ARG A 220 6.40 6.73 -2.52
N ILE A 221 6.41 6.20 -1.30
CA ILE A 221 6.19 4.78 -1.05
C ILE A 221 4.97 4.65 -0.14
N VAL A 222 4.02 3.81 -0.55
CA VAL A 222 2.96 3.33 0.35
C VAL A 222 3.54 2.15 1.11
N LEU A 223 3.52 2.26 2.44
CA LEU A 223 3.87 1.19 3.34
C LEU A 223 2.62 0.40 3.72
N ILE A 224 2.77 -0.91 3.77
CA ILE A 224 1.87 -1.78 4.51
C ILE A 224 2.65 -2.35 5.68
N TYR A 225 2.12 -2.22 6.89
CA TYR A 225 2.49 -3.09 7.99
C TYR A 225 1.42 -4.15 8.14
N GLN A 226 1.84 -5.41 8.03
CA GLN A 226 0.95 -6.55 8.20
C GLN A 226 1.37 -7.34 9.43
N GLY A 227 0.39 -7.84 10.17
CA GLY A 227 0.58 -8.88 11.17
C GLY A 227 -0.45 -9.98 10.98
N ALA A 228 -0.07 -11.24 11.20
CA ALA A 228 -0.99 -12.37 11.23
C ALA A 228 -0.69 -13.31 12.40
N TRP A 229 -1.75 -13.72 13.12
CA TRP A 229 -1.66 -14.54 14.34
C TRP A 229 -2.91 -15.41 14.54
N ASN A 230 -2.82 -16.38 15.46
CA ASN A 230 -3.88 -17.40 15.62
C ASN A 230 -4.76 -17.22 16.87
N LEU A 231 -4.25 -16.60 17.94
CA LEU A 231 -4.96 -16.53 19.22
C LEU A 231 -5.65 -15.17 19.40
N ALA A 232 -6.94 -15.17 19.70
CA ALA A 232 -7.68 -13.93 19.95
C ALA A 232 -7.17 -13.15 21.17
N THR A 233 -6.50 -13.82 22.11
CA THR A 233 -5.85 -13.17 23.27
C THR A 233 -4.72 -12.21 22.89
N ASP A 234 -4.23 -12.29 21.65
CA ASP A 234 -3.11 -11.49 21.16
C ASP A 234 -3.56 -10.24 20.40
N ASP A 235 -4.86 -10.07 20.17
CA ASP A 235 -5.42 -9.00 19.32
C ASP A 235 -4.96 -7.60 19.75
N GLU A 236 -5.17 -7.26 21.03
CA GLU A 236 -4.80 -5.93 21.53
C GLU A 236 -3.29 -5.67 21.47
N LEU A 237 -2.48 -6.70 21.67
CA LEU A 237 -1.04 -6.58 21.56
C LEU A 237 -0.61 -6.37 20.11
N ALA A 238 -1.17 -7.14 19.16
CA ALA A 238 -0.90 -7.02 17.73
C ALA A 238 -1.32 -5.65 17.18
N TYR A 239 -2.54 -5.21 17.50
CA TYR A 239 -3.03 -3.88 17.15
C TYR A 239 -2.22 -2.76 17.82
N GLY A 240 -1.77 -2.96 19.05
CA GLY A 240 -0.87 -2.05 19.75
C GLY A 240 0.48 -1.88 19.07
N ILE A 241 1.06 -2.95 18.55
CA ILE A 241 2.30 -2.91 17.74
C ILE A 241 2.09 -2.09 16.47
N ALA A 242 0.99 -2.34 15.75
CA ALA A 242 0.65 -1.60 14.54
C ALA A 242 0.59 -0.08 14.82
N ARG A 243 -0.12 0.34 15.88
CA ARG A 243 -0.23 1.75 16.29
C ARG A 243 1.13 2.38 16.63
N LYS A 244 1.99 1.66 17.37
CA LYS A 244 3.33 2.15 17.73
C LYS A 244 4.21 2.38 16.52
N ILE A 245 4.10 1.52 15.50
CA ILE A 245 4.86 1.66 14.26
C ILE A 245 4.53 2.98 13.55
N THR A 246 3.25 3.29 13.34
CA THR A 246 2.88 4.54 12.65
C THR A 246 3.09 5.77 13.51
N ALA A 247 2.92 5.67 14.84
CA ALA A 247 3.22 6.77 15.76
C ALA A 247 4.71 7.15 15.70
N TRP A 248 5.60 6.15 15.58
CA TRP A 248 7.02 6.41 15.35
C TRP A 248 7.27 7.11 14.00
N LEU A 249 6.58 6.70 12.93
CA LEU A 249 6.68 7.37 11.62
C LEU A 249 6.20 8.83 11.65
N ASP A 250 5.16 9.13 12.42
CA ASP A 250 4.68 10.50 12.63
C ASP A 250 5.75 11.40 13.27
N GLU A 251 6.68 10.82 14.04
CA GLU A 251 7.79 11.55 14.65
C GLU A 251 9.00 11.68 13.71
N VAL A 252 9.40 10.59 13.04
CA VAL A 252 10.67 10.56 12.28
C VAL A 252 10.56 11.08 10.85
N VAL A 253 9.42 10.92 10.17
CA VAL A 253 9.28 11.39 8.78
C VAL A 253 9.46 12.91 8.65
N PRO A 254 8.86 13.75 9.54
CA PRO A 254 9.12 15.20 9.51
C PRO A 254 10.59 15.56 9.74
N GLN A 255 11.31 14.79 10.56
CA GLN A 255 12.75 15.00 10.81
C GLN A 255 13.56 14.63 9.57
N TRP A 256 13.25 13.51 8.91
CA TRP A 256 13.90 13.11 7.67
C TRP A 256 13.71 14.15 6.55
N LEU A 257 12.51 14.72 6.44
CA LEU A 257 12.22 15.80 5.48
C LEU A 257 13.06 17.06 5.79
N GLU A 258 13.13 17.46 7.07
CA GLU A 258 13.94 18.60 7.50
C GLU A 258 15.44 18.41 7.21
N GLU A 259 16.00 17.26 7.58
CA GLU A 259 17.40 16.90 7.33
C GLU A 259 17.73 16.89 5.83
N ALA A 260 16.76 16.51 4.99
CA ALA A 260 16.89 16.49 3.54
C ALA A 260 16.59 17.85 2.86
N GLY A 261 16.18 18.87 3.61
CA GLY A 261 15.77 20.17 3.06
C GLY A 261 14.48 20.11 2.23
N MET A 262 13.61 19.13 2.48
CA MET A 262 12.34 18.95 1.81
C MET A 262 11.18 19.60 2.60
N PRO A 263 10.07 19.99 1.95
CA PRO A 263 8.92 20.58 2.63
C PRO A 263 8.32 19.63 3.68
N LYS A 264 8.10 20.13 4.91
CA LYS A 264 7.50 19.37 6.02
C LYS A 264 6.01 19.06 5.80
N ASP A 265 5.34 19.87 4.98
CA ASP A 265 3.93 19.75 4.62
C ASP A 265 3.69 18.93 3.35
N LEU A 266 4.66 18.07 2.97
CA LEU A 266 4.55 17.22 1.80
C LEU A 266 3.28 16.35 1.88
N TYR A 267 2.53 16.29 0.78
CA TYR A 267 1.28 15.57 0.74
C TYR A 267 1.48 14.04 0.74
N LEU A 268 1.25 13.41 1.90
CA LEU A 268 1.45 11.98 2.17
C LEU A 268 0.14 11.30 2.64
N PRO A 269 -0.86 11.12 1.75
CA PRO A 269 -2.16 10.55 2.13
C PRO A 269 -2.07 9.07 2.46
N LEU A 270 -2.89 8.57 3.38
CA LEU A 270 -2.97 7.15 3.73
C LEU A 270 -3.69 6.36 2.64
N PHE A 271 -3.25 5.13 2.33
CA PHE A 271 -3.93 4.31 1.32
C PHE A 271 -5.04 3.44 1.93
N MET A 272 -6.29 3.73 1.55
CA MET A 272 -7.48 3.08 2.10
C MET A 272 -7.45 1.55 2.12
N ASN A 273 -6.92 0.91 1.08
CA ASN A 273 -6.95 -0.55 0.96
C ASN A 273 -6.03 -1.26 1.96
N ASP A 274 -5.02 -0.56 2.47
CA ASP A 274 -4.00 -1.09 3.36
C ASP A 274 -4.15 -0.53 4.79
N ALA A 275 -5.20 0.25 5.02
CA ALA A 275 -5.40 0.97 6.26
C ALA A 275 -6.12 0.14 7.33
N MET A 276 -5.68 0.33 8.57
CA MET A 276 -6.37 -0.20 9.73
C MET A 276 -7.62 0.62 10.03
N TRP A 277 -8.65 -0.01 10.58
CA TRP A 277 -9.96 0.61 10.84
C TRP A 277 -9.93 1.89 11.70
N ASP A 278 -8.89 2.08 12.52
CA ASP A 278 -8.71 3.24 13.40
C ASP A 278 -7.90 4.39 12.75
N GLN A 279 -7.48 4.25 11.49
CA GLN A 279 -6.72 5.28 10.79
C GLN A 279 -7.64 6.36 10.18
N PRO A 280 -7.25 7.65 10.28
CA PRO A 280 -8.02 8.76 9.73
C PRO A 280 -7.77 8.91 8.21
N VAL A 281 -8.09 7.88 7.43
CA VAL A 281 -7.75 7.79 6.01
C VAL A 281 -8.35 8.93 5.19
N LEU A 282 -9.67 9.16 5.30
CA LEU A 282 -10.33 10.18 4.50
C LEU A 282 -9.88 11.59 4.91
N GLN A 283 -9.57 11.80 6.19
CA GLN A 283 -9.03 13.05 6.72
C GLN A 283 -7.64 13.36 6.14
N SER A 284 -6.87 12.34 5.73
CA SER A 284 -5.59 12.54 5.07
C SER A 284 -5.71 13.00 3.61
N TYR A 285 -6.92 13.02 3.04
CA TYR A 285 -7.13 13.37 1.64
C TYR A 285 -7.27 14.88 1.43
N ARG A 286 -6.64 15.37 0.36
CA ARG A 286 -6.54 16.80 -0.02
C ARG A 286 -7.89 17.52 -0.03
N ASP A 287 -8.90 16.88 -0.62
CA ASP A 287 -10.24 17.45 -0.79
C ASP A 287 -11.23 16.96 0.28
N TYR A 288 -10.74 16.61 1.48
CA TYR A 288 -11.56 16.10 2.58
C TYR A 288 -12.79 16.98 2.86
N GLU A 289 -12.60 18.29 3.04
CA GLU A 289 -13.71 19.21 3.35
C GLU A 289 -14.73 19.31 2.19
N LYS A 290 -14.26 19.28 0.94
CA LYS A 290 -15.13 19.25 -0.25
C LYS A 290 -16.00 17.99 -0.24
N PHE A 291 -15.39 16.82 -0.07
CA PHE A 291 -16.13 15.55 -0.11
C PHE A 291 -16.95 15.29 1.14
N LYS A 292 -16.58 15.84 2.29
CA LYS A 292 -17.39 15.88 3.50
C LYS A 292 -18.67 16.68 3.30
N ALA A 293 -18.57 17.88 2.73
CA ALA A 293 -19.74 18.69 2.40
C ALA A 293 -20.65 17.97 1.38
N LEU A 294 -20.07 17.31 0.38
CA LEU A 294 -20.81 16.51 -0.61
C LEU A 294 -21.49 15.29 0.03
N GLN A 295 -20.81 14.58 0.94
CA GLN A 295 -21.38 13.43 1.63
C GLN A 295 -22.61 13.84 2.43
N LYS A 296 -22.53 14.96 3.16
CA LYS A 296 -23.64 15.52 3.93
C LYS A 296 -24.81 15.96 3.04
N SER A 297 -24.57 16.42 1.81
CA SER A 297 -25.66 16.83 0.92
C SER A 297 -26.44 15.66 0.33
N VAL A 298 -25.80 14.51 0.10
CA VAL A 298 -26.45 13.31 -0.44
C VAL A 298 -26.93 12.31 0.62
N ASP A 299 -26.45 12.47 1.85
CA ASP A 299 -26.83 11.66 3.02
C ASP A 299 -27.03 12.54 4.28
N PRO A 300 -28.01 13.46 4.28
CA PRO A 300 -28.19 14.44 5.35
C PRO A 300 -28.57 13.82 6.70
N ASN A 301 -29.11 12.60 6.70
CA ASN A 301 -29.48 11.86 7.91
C ASN A 301 -28.38 10.87 8.35
N GLY A 302 -27.26 10.82 7.64
CA GLY A 302 -26.13 9.97 7.97
C GLY A 302 -26.41 8.47 7.88
N PHE A 303 -27.25 8.02 6.95
CA PHE A 303 -27.53 6.60 6.75
C PHE A 303 -26.25 5.81 6.51
N PHE A 304 -25.40 6.23 5.57
CA PHE A 304 -24.13 5.56 5.30
C PHE A 304 -23.08 5.91 6.35
N SER A 305 -22.99 7.17 6.79
CA SER A 305 -21.96 7.53 7.79
C SER A 305 -22.15 6.76 9.12
N THR A 306 -23.39 6.42 9.50
CA THR A 306 -23.69 5.66 10.72
C THR A 306 -23.83 4.15 10.54
N ARG A 307 -24.26 3.66 9.37
CA ARG A 307 -24.53 2.22 9.16
C ARG A 307 -23.52 1.49 8.30
N SER A 308 -22.78 2.19 7.44
CA SER A 308 -21.67 1.54 6.72
C SER A 308 -20.47 1.35 7.65
N GLY A 309 -19.69 0.30 7.45
CA GLY A 309 -18.34 0.22 8.03
C GLY A 309 -17.36 1.17 7.32
N GLY A 310 -16.07 1.03 7.63
CA GLY A 310 -14.99 1.74 6.96
C GLY A 310 -14.86 3.22 7.34
N PHE A 311 -14.01 3.92 6.60
CA PHE A 311 -13.57 5.29 6.90
C PHE A 311 -14.65 6.35 6.60
N LYS A 312 -14.64 7.45 7.37
CA LYS A 312 -15.71 8.46 7.41
C LYS A 312 -15.22 9.86 7.05
N PHE A 313 -16.12 10.64 6.45
CA PHE A 313 -16.02 12.09 6.34
C PHE A 313 -16.59 12.79 7.57
#